data_AF-A0A317I239-F1
#
_entry.id   AF-A0A317I239-F1
#
_cell.length_a   1.000
_cell.length_b   1.000
_cell.length_c   1.000
_cell.angle_alpha   90.00
_cell.angle_beta   90.00
_cell.angle_gamma   90.00
#
_symmetry.space_group_name_H-M   'P 1'
#
loop_
_entity.id
_entity.type
_entity.pdbx_description
1 polymer ?
#
loop_
_entity_poly.entity_id
_entity_poly.type
_entity_poly.pdbx_seq_one_letter_code
_entity_poly.pdbx_strand_id
1 'polypeptide(L)'
;EFSAKQRDWLLGRNPWGVSMFTGIPANGTYPHDVHLFTNAILKQMVRGGLVDGPVYRKVFQSLRGVFIKEPDPFAAFQDERAVFHDDINDYSTNEPTMDGTASAILMFVMQ
;
A
#
# COMPACT_ATOMS: atom_id res chain seq x y z
N GLU A 1 21.50 8.97 3.28
CA GLU A 1 21.35 8.05 2.12
C GLU A 1 20.30 6.96 2.35
N PHE A 2 20.39 6.16 3.42
CA PHE A 2 19.42 5.09 3.71
C PHE A 2 17.96 5.58 3.76
N SER A 3 17.67 6.62 4.57
CA SER A 3 16.30 7.15 4.70
C SER A 3 15.72 7.65 3.38
N ALA A 4 16.55 8.28 2.53
CA ALA A 4 16.13 8.71 1.19
C ALA A 4 15.74 7.52 0.30
N LYS A 5 16.48 6.41 0.36
CA LYS A 5 16.12 5.17 -0.38
C LYS A 5 14.80 4.57 0.12
N GLN A 6 14.54 4.62 1.43
CA GLN A 6 13.25 4.17 2.00
C GLN A 6 12.10 5.04 1.51
N ARG A 7 12.26 6.37 1.57
CA ARG A 7 11.27 7.31 1.03
C ARG A 7 11.02 7.07 -0.45
N ASP A 8 12.07 6.94 -1.27
CA ASP A 8 11.93 6.72 -2.71
C ASP A 8 11.22 5.39 -3.00
N TRP A 9 11.50 4.34 -2.23
CA TRP A 9 10.79 3.06 -2.32
C TRP A 9 9.31 3.21 -1.99
N LEU A 10 8.97 3.91 -0.90
CA LEU A 10 7.59 4.18 -0.50
C LEU A 10 6.84 5.07 -1.50
N LEU A 11 7.54 5.91 -2.27
CA LEU A 11 6.97 6.77 -3.31
C LEU A 11 6.92 6.12 -4.70
N GLY A 12 7.19 4.82 -4.82
CA GLY A 12 7.01 4.07 -6.07
C GLY A 12 8.28 3.52 -6.71
N ARG A 13 9.47 3.73 -6.12
CA ARG A 13 10.72 3.07 -6.57
C ARG A 13 10.81 1.65 -6.00
N ASN A 14 9.77 0.87 -6.25
CA ASN A 14 9.60 -0.52 -5.81
C ASN A 14 9.15 -1.40 -7.00
N PRO A 15 9.14 -2.74 -6.87
CA PRO A 15 8.83 -3.65 -7.98
C PRO A 15 7.47 -3.41 -8.66
N TRP A 16 6.51 -2.83 -7.95
CA TRP A 16 5.16 -2.57 -8.44
C TRP A 16 4.99 -1.21 -9.12
N GLY A 17 5.97 -0.32 -8.99
CA GLY A 17 5.88 1.04 -9.55
C GLY A 17 4.75 1.87 -8.94
N VAL A 18 4.34 1.57 -7.70
CA VAL A 18 3.20 2.19 -7.00
C VAL A 18 3.64 2.79 -5.68
N SER A 19 3.15 3.98 -5.35
CA SER A 19 3.34 4.57 -4.03
C SER A 19 2.58 3.78 -2.97
N MET A 20 3.16 3.66 -1.77
CA MET A 20 2.49 3.09 -0.60
C MET A 20 1.62 4.13 0.14
N PHE A 21 1.55 5.36 -0.36
CA PHE A 21 0.71 6.42 0.19
C PHE A 21 -0.53 6.65 -0.66
N THR A 22 -1.69 6.75 -0.03
CA THR A 22 -2.93 7.13 -0.71
C THR A 22 -2.83 8.56 -1.28
N GLY A 23 -3.07 8.70 -2.58
CA GLY A 23 -3.11 10.00 -3.28
C GLY A 23 -1.75 10.70 -3.46
N ILE A 24 -0.63 10.12 -3.03
CA ILE A 24 0.70 10.76 -3.11
C ILE A 24 1.63 9.87 -3.93
N PRO A 25 2.35 10.40 -4.94
CA PRO A 25 2.26 11.76 -5.45
C PRO A 25 0.96 11.98 -6.25
N ALA A 26 0.48 13.23 -6.34
CA ALA A 26 -0.81 13.54 -6.96
C ALA A 26 -0.93 13.05 -8.43
N ASN A 27 0.19 13.04 -9.16
CA ASN A 27 0.27 12.63 -10.56
C ASN A 27 0.98 11.28 -10.77
N GLY A 28 1.07 10.44 -9.73
CA GLY A 28 1.66 9.11 -9.84
C GLY A 28 0.65 8.00 -9.56
N THR A 29 1.13 6.77 -9.55
CA THR A 29 0.36 5.58 -9.19
C THR A 29 0.34 5.43 -7.67
N TYR A 30 -0.83 5.24 -7.09
CA TYR A 30 -1.05 5.01 -5.66
C TYR A 30 -2.28 4.09 -5.48
N PRO A 31 -2.46 3.45 -4.32
CA PRO A 31 -3.61 2.59 -4.08
C PRO A 31 -4.91 3.40 -4.04
N HIS A 32 -5.94 2.88 -4.70
CA HIS A 32 -7.27 3.48 -4.82
C HIS A 32 -8.34 2.68 -4.06
N ASP A 33 -8.22 1.36 -4.02
CA ASP A 33 -9.18 0.44 -3.37
C ASP A 33 -8.63 -0.08 -2.04
N VAL A 34 -8.13 0.84 -1.21
CA VAL A 34 -7.60 0.52 0.12
C VAL A 34 -8.65 -0.09 1.05
N HIS A 35 -8.20 -0.91 2.01
CA HIS A 35 -9.02 -1.47 3.09
C HIS A 35 -9.43 -0.37 4.10
N LEU A 36 -10.24 0.60 3.64
CA LEU A 36 -10.71 1.72 4.44
C LEU A 36 -12.16 2.05 4.07
N PHE A 37 -13.06 1.90 5.03
CA PHE A 37 -14.50 2.05 4.79
C PHE A 37 -14.91 3.48 4.38
N THR A 38 -14.16 4.51 4.79
CA THR A 38 -14.39 5.89 4.30
C THR A 38 -14.21 5.97 2.78
N ASN A 39 -13.16 5.33 2.23
CA ASN A 39 -12.95 5.24 0.79
C ASN A 39 -14.05 4.37 0.14
N ALA A 40 -14.33 3.21 0.73
CA ALA A 40 -15.23 2.22 0.16
C ALA A 40 -16.70 2.67 0.10
N ILE A 41 -17.20 3.25 1.19
CA ILE A 41 -18.60 3.61 1.39
C ILE A 41 -18.85 5.04 0.94
N LEU A 42 -18.04 6.00 1.40
CA LEU A 42 -18.27 7.42 1.13
C LEU A 42 -17.67 7.86 -0.20
N LYS A 43 -16.86 7.01 -0.85
CA LYS A 43 -16.12 7.35 -2.09
C LYS A 43 -15.24 8.58 -1.93
N GLN A 44 -14.75 8.79 -0.70
CA GLN A 44 -13.86 9.89 -0.34
C GLN A 44 -12.51 9.33 0.06
N MET A 45 -11.48 9.60 -0.76
CA MET A 45 -10.12 9.17 -0.47
C MET A 45 -9.55 9.95 0.70
N VAL A 46 -9.11 9.23 1.74
CA VAL A 46 -8.24 9.80 2.77
C VAL A 46 -6.82 9.84 2.22
N ARG A 47 -6.33 11.04 1.89
CA ARG A 47 -5.00 11.26 1.31
C ARG A 47 -3.89 11.18 2.38
N GLY A 48 -2.78 10.55 2.03
CA GLY A 48 -1.55 10.53 2.83
C GLY A 48 -1.43 9.38 3.83
N GLY A 49 -2.40 8.47 3.85
CA GLY A 49 -2.29 7.24 4.65
C GLY A 49 -1.24 6.31 4.05
N LEU A 50 -0.33 5.82 4.88
CA LEU A 50 0.61 4.76 4.51
C LEU A 50 -0.09 3.40 4.63
N VAL A 51 -0.18 2.64 3.54
CA VAL A 51 -0.65 1.25 3.58
C VAL A 51 0.41 0.32 4.16
N ASP A 52 -0.02 -0.80 4.74
CA ASP A 52 0.87 -1.83 5.30
C ASP A 52 1.97 -2.28 4.33
N GLY A 53 1.64 -2.37 3.04
CA GLY A 53 2.55 -2.72 1.98
C GLY A 53 2.74 -4.23 1.81
N PRO A 54 3.73 -4.65 1.01
CA PRO A 54 3.83 -6.03 0.58
C PRO A 54 4.17 -7.01 1.72
N VAL A 55 3.50 -8.16 1.70
CA VAL A 55 3.76 -9.29 2.62
C VAL A 55 4.20 -10.53 1.86
N TYR A 56 4.73 -11.54 2.55
CA TYR A 56 4.96 -12.84 1.93
C TYR A 56 3.66 -13.45 1.43
N ARG A 57 3.68 -14.13 0.28
CA ARG A 57 2.49 -14.80 -0.28
C ARG A 57 1.82 -15.75 0.73
N LYS A 58 2.62 -16.48 1.50
CA LYS A 58 2.13 -17.37 2.56
C LYS A 58 1.33 -16.63 3.65
N VAL A 59 1.66 -15.37 3.94
CA VAL A 59 0.95 -14.56 4.94
C VAL A 59 -0.43 -14.22 4.38
N PHE A 60 -0.50 -13.63 3.19
CA PHE A 60 -1.75 -13.35 2.47
C PHE A 60 -2.67 -14.60 2.41
N GLN A 61 -2.13 -15.76 2.04
CA GLN A 61 -2.89 -17.02 1.93
C GLN A 61 -3.34 -17.61 3.27
N SER A 62 -2.70 -17.24 4.38
CA SER A 62 -3.02 -17.77 5.71
C SER A 62 -4.11 -16.98 6.43
N LEU A 63 -4.41 -15.76 5.97
CA LEU A 63 -5.31 -14.84 6.63
C LEU A 63 -6.77 -15.14 6.28
N ARG A 64 -7.64 -15.00 7.29
CA ARG A 64 -9.07 -15.27 7.13
C ARG A 64 -9.76 -14.06 6.52
N GLY A 65 -10.61 -14.32 5.52
CA GLY A 65 -11.40 -13.27 4.86
C GLY A 65 -10.61 -12.40 3.89
N VAL A 66 -9.32 -12.69 3.68
CA VAL A 66 -8.49 -12.02 2.68
C VAL A 66 -8.60 -12.74 1.34
N PHE A 67 -8.88 -11.98 0.29
CA PHE A 67 -8.88 -12.45 -1.10
C PHE A 67 -8.77 -11.23 -2.03
N ILE A 68 -8.53 -11.47 -3.32
CA ILE A 68 -8.62 -10.43 -4.35
C ILE A 68 -9.95 -10.63 -5.08
N LYS A 69 -10.71 -9.56 -5.23
CA LYS A 69 -11.99 -9.56 -5.93
C LYS A 69 -11.84 -9.12 -7.39
N GLU A 70 -11.04 -8.08 -7.63
CA GLU A 70 -10.82 -7.51 -8.95
C GLU A 70 -9.59 -8.14 -9.64
N PRO A 71 -9.45 -8.03 -10.98
CA PRO A 71 -8.23 -8.46 -11.65
C PRO A 71 -7.00 -7.74 -11.09
N ASP A 72 -5.99 -8.49 -10.64
CA ASP A 72 -4.77 -7.93 -10.05
C ASP A 72 -3.93 -7.19 -11.11
N PRO A 73 -3.83 -5.85 -11.05
CA PRO A 73 -3.04 -5.08 -12.01
C PRO A 73 -1.52 -5.34 -11.86
N PHE A 74 -1.12 -5.93 -10.73
CA PHE A 74 0.26 -6.19 -10.36
C PHE A 74 0.70 -7.63 -10.57
N ALA A 75 -0.16 -8.50 -11.12
CA ALA A 75 0.07 -9.94 -11.19
C ALA A 75 1.45 -10.36 -11.75
N ALA A 76 1.98 -9.60 -12.72
CA ALA A 76 3.29 -9.87 -13.33
C ALA A 76 4.49 -9.65 -12.37
N PHE A 77 4.29 -8.94 -11.26
CA PHE A 77 5.30 -8.57 -10.27
C PHE A 77 5.16 -9.35 -8.95
N GLN A 78 4.15 -10.21 -8.84
CA GLN A 78 3.90 -11.03 -7.64
C GLN A 78 4.74 -12.31 -7.67
N ASP A 79 5.43 -12.63 -6.57
CA ASP A 79 6.08 -13.94 -6.40
C ASP A 79 5.95 -14.46 -4.96
N GLU A 80 6.55 -15.63 -4.67
CA GLU A 80 6.46 -16.26 -3.34
C GLU A 80 7.02 -15.38 -2.21
N ARG A 81 7.98 -14.50 -2.54
CA ARG A 81 8.68 -13.63 -1.59
C ARG A 81 7.85 -12.42 -1.21
N ALA A 82 7.01 -11.90 -2.11
CA ALA A 82 6.21 -10.72 -1.83
C ALA A 82 5.00 -10.60 -2.77
N VAL A 83 3.88 -10.17 -2.18
CA VAL A 83 2.65 -9.79 -2.86
C VAL A 83 2.17 -8.44 -2.33
N PHE A 84 1.66 -7.58 -3.20
CA PHE A 84 0.92 -6.37 -2.89
C PHE A 84 -0.34 -6.33 -3.76
N HIS A 85 -1.49 -5.98 -3.21
CA HIS A 85 -2.74 -5.91 -3.97
C HIS A 85 -3.46 -4.59 -3.68
N ASP A 86 -3.88 -3.87 -4.72
CA ASP A 86 -4.79 -2.73 -4.55
C ASP A 86 -6.25 -3.21 -4.59
N ASP A 87 -6.67 -3.91 -3.55
CA ASP A 87 -8.03 -4.45 -3.40
C ASP A 87 -8.52 -4.28 -1.95
N ILE A 88 -9.79 -3.89 -1.80
CA ILE A 88 -10.38 -3.62 -0.49
C ILE A 88 -10.43 -4.86 0.41
N ASN A 89 -10.44 -6.07 -0.14
CA ASN A 89 -10.51 -7.30 0.65
C ASN A 89 -9.12 -7.77 1.13
N ASP A 90 -8.05 -7.07 0.74
CA ASP A 90 -6.69 -7.34 1.21
C ASP A 90 -6.23 -6.35 2.28
N TYR A 91 -6.72 -6.55 3.51
CA TYR A 91 -6.19 -5.82 4.67
C TYR A 91 -4.74 -6.20 5.00
N SER A 92 -4.19 -7.27 4.42
CA SER A 92 -2.83 -7.70 4.74
C SER A 92 -1.76 -6.85 4.06
N THR A 93 -2.10 -6.18 2.96
CA THR A 93 -1.18 -5.31 2.22
C THR A 93 -1.67 -3.89 2.00
N ASN A 94 -2.99 -3.68 2.03
CA ASN A 94 -3.61 -2.45 1.53
C ASN A 94 -4.41 -1.68 2.60
N GLU A 95 -4.22 -1.98 3.88
CA GLU A 95 -4.83 -1.23 4.99
C GLU A 95 -3.96 -0.03 5.38
N PRO A 96 -4.47 1.22 5.32
CA PRO A 96 -3.74 2.38 5.83
C PRO A 96 -3.71 2.40 7.36
N THR A 97 -2.52 2.50 7.96
CA THR A 97 -2.34 2.43 9.42
C THR A 97 -1.83 3.74 10.03
N MET A 98 -2.30 4.05 11.24
CA MET A 98 -1.95 5.31 11.92
C MET A 98 -0.48 5.36 12.35
N ASP A 99 0.05 4.26 12.88
CA ASP A 99 1.43 4.12 13.34
C ASP A 99 2.44 4.09 12.18
N GLY A 100 2.09 3.42 11.08
CA GLY A 100 2.82 3.52 9.82
C GLY A 100 2.86 4.96 9.30
N THR A 101 1.71 5.62 9.25
CA THR A 101 1.59 7.01 8.78
C THR A 101 2.37 7.98 9.71
N ALA A 102 2.33 7.80 11.03
CA ALA A 102 3.11 8.60 11.96
C ALA A 102 4.62 8.46 11.74
N SER A 103 5.09 7.23 11.48
CA SER A 103 6.49 6.96 11.15
C SER A 103 6.90 7.61 9.83
N ALA A 104 6.01 7.61 8.83
CA ALA A 104 6.24 8.31 7.57
C ALA A 104 6.36 9.83 7.76
N ILE A 105 5.51 10.44 8.59
CA ILE A 105 5.62 11.88 8.89
C ILE A 105 6.99 12.19 9.51
N LEU A 106 7.43 11.38 10.48
CA LEU A 106 8.75 11.54 11.08
C LEU A 106 9.86 11.41 10.03
N MET A 107 9.77 10.41 9.16
CA MET A 107 10.69 10.21 8.05
C MET A 107 10.77 11.43 7.13
N PHE A 108 9.65 12.07 6.78
CA PHE A 108 9.64 13.24 5.90
C PHE A 108 10.19 14.51 6.56
N VAL A 109 9.97 14.69 7.87
CA VAL A 109 10.44 15.87 8.60
C VAL A 109 11.95 15.78 8.90
N MET A 110 12.49 14.58 9.06
CA MET A 110 13.90 14.35 9.41
C MET A 110 14.85 14.22 8.21
N GLN A 111 14.37 14.42 6.98
CA GLN A 111 15.15 14.25 5.75
C GLN A 111 15.63 15.54 5.11
#